data_AF-A0A9W5XJ55-F1
#
_entry.id   AF-A0A9W5XJ55-F1
#
_cell.length_a   1.000
_cell.length_b   1.000
_cell.length_c   1.000
_cell.angle_alpha   90.00
_cell.angle_beta   90.00
_cell.angle_gamma   90.00
#
_symmetry.space_group_name_H-M   'P 1'
#
loop_
_entity.id
_entity.type
_entity.pdbx_description
1 polymer ?
#
loop_
_entity_poly.entity_id
_entity_poly.type
_entity_poly.pdbx_seq_one_letter_code
_entity_poly.pdbx_strand_id
1 'polypeptide(L)'
;MEVFARDADAYAVVADPAFLDASVIARLYGVPAQDVQFYRIPSLNVVKISFPRPVVQGSLRDHDIHAGQHHVPLAMLAVPPVT
;
A
#
# COMPACT_ATOMS: atom_id res chain seq x y z
N MET A 1 -5.54 -1.41 -2.08
CA MET A 1 -4.51 -0.52 -2.65
C MET A 1 -3.47 -1.41 -3.28
N GLU A 2 -3.02 -1.04 -4.47
CA GLU A 2 -2.21 -1.87 -5.32
C GLU A 2 -1.03 -1.03 -5.82
N VAL A 3 0.18 -1.50 -5.60
CA VAL A 3 1.40 -0.89 -6.15
C VAL A 3 1.80 -1.69 -7.37
N PHE A 4 1.64 -1.08 -8.54
CA PHE A 4 2.11 -1.61 -9.80
C PHE A 4 3.54 -1.12 -10.04
N ALA A 5 4.50 -2.05 -10.06
CA ALA A 5 5.88 -1.75 -10.42
C ALA A 5 6.05 -1.82 -11.94
N ARG A 6 6.95 -0.98 -12.46
CA ARG A 6 7.27 -0.91 -13.90
C ARG A 6 7.81 -2.24 -14.43
N ASP A 7 8.67 -2.88 -13.65
CA ASP A 7 9.46 -4.04 -14.01
C ASP A 7 9.78 -4.89 -12.77
N ALA A 8 10.51 -5.99 -12.97
CA ALA A 8 10.86 -6.94 -11.93
C ALA A 8 11.81 -6.33 -10.87
N ASP A 9 12.69 -5.41 -11.27
CA ASP A 9 13.64 -4.78 -10.35
C ASP A 9 12.92 -3.81 -9.42
N ALA A 10 12.03 -2.97 -9.96
CA ALA A 10 11.17 -2.12 -9.15
C ALA A 10 10.21 -2.95 -8.27
N TYR A 11 9.73 -4.08 -8.78
CA TYR A 11 8.92 -5.01 -7.98
C TYR A 11 9.70 -5.57 -6.80
N ALA A 12 10.97 -5.97 -6.99
CA ALA A 12 11.81 -6.51 -5.93
C ALA A 12 11.95 -5.51 -4.77
N VAL A 13 12.13 -4.22 -5.06
CA VAL A 13 12.17 -3.16 -4.04
C VAL A 13 10.86 -3.09 -3.26
N VAL A 14 9.72 -2.97 -3.94
CA VAL A 14 8.40 -2.84 -3.30
C VAL A 14 7.99 -4.12 -2.55
N ALA A 15 8.41 -5.29 -3.03
CA ALA A 15 8.10 -6.57 -2.42
C ALA A 15 8.97 -6.87 -1.19
N ASP A 16 10.12 -6.23 -1.03
CA ASP A 16 11.04 -6.45 0.09
C ASP A 16 10.39 -6.03 1.43
N PRO A 17 10.16 -6.96 2.37
CA PRO A 17 9.67 -6.62 3.71
C PRO A 17 10.60 -5.69 4.51
N ALA A 18 11.88 -5.58 4.16
CA ALA A 18 12.78 -4.62 4.78
C ALA A 18 12.46 -3.16 4.37
N PHE A 19 11.81 -2.96 3.22
CA PHE A 19 11.35 -1.66 2.75
C PHE A 19 9.87 -1.42 3.02
N LEU A 20 9.01 -2.38 2.67
CA LEU A 20 7.55 -2.23 2.74
C LEU A 20 6.90 -3.43 3.45
N ASP A 21 6.45 -3.17 4.67
CA ASP A 21 5.78 -4.15 5.54
C ASP A 21 4.49 -3.60 6.18
N ALA A 22 3.86 -4.43 7.02
CA ALA A 22 2.68 -4.06 7.77
C ALA A 22 2.91 -2.87 8.71
N SER A 23 4.10 -2.74 9.29
CA SER A 23 4.46 -1.65 10.20
C SER A 23 4.51 -0.30 9.48
N VAL A 24 5.08 -0.28 8.27
CA VAL A 24 5.11 0.91 7.40
C VAL A 24 3.70 1.36 7.04
N ILE A 25 2.84 0.42 6.61
CA ILE A 25 1.44 0.72 6.25
C ILE A 25 0.63 1.18 7.47
N ALA A 26 0.78 0.50 8.60
CA ALA A 26 0.13 0.88 9.86
C ALA A 26 0.45 2.34 10.23
N ARG A 27 1.72 2.74 10.12
CA ARG A 27 2.16 4.11 10.38
C ARG A 27 1.60 5.12 9.38
N LEU A 28 1.60 4.80 8.08
CA LEU A 28 1.14 5.71 7.03
C LEU A 28 -0.38 5.95 7.07
N TYR A 29 -1.16 4.94 7.47
CA TYR A 29 -2.61 4.96 7.38
C TYR A 29 -3.34 4.96 8.73
N GLY A 30 -2.60 4.90 9.85
CA GLY A 30 -3.18 4.91 11.19
C GLY A 30 -4.04 3.68 11.50
N VAL A 31 -3.64 2.50 11.00
CA VAL A 31 -4.36 1.23 11.18
C VAL A 31 -3.52 0.25 12.01
N PRO A 32 -4.14 -0.71 12.73
CA PRO A 32 -3.39 -1.77 13.41
C PRO A 32 -2.60 -2.62 12.40
N ALA A 33 -1.30 -2.85 12.66
CA ALA A 33 -0.45 -3.64 11.76
C ALA A 33 -0.97 -5.07 11.53
N GLN A 34 -1.61 -5.67 12.55
CA GLN A 34 -2.21 -7.00 12.46
C GLN A 34 -3.40 -7.09 11.48
N ASP A 35 -4.01 -5.95 11.14
CA ASP A 35 -5.11 -5.89 10.17
C ASP A 35 -4.62 -5.63 8.74
N VAL A 36 -3.31 -5.38 8.56
CA VAL A 36 -2.68 -5.15 7.26
C VAL A 36 -2.28 -6.48 6.64
N GLN A 37 -2.81 -6.74 5.45
CA GLN A 37 -2.50 -7.92 4.65
C GLN A 37 -1.74 -7.53 3.39
N PHE A 38 -0.69 -8.29 3.10
CA PHE A 38 0.12 -8.17 1.90
C PHE A 38 -0.08 -9.38 0.99
N TYR A 39 -0.26 -9.11 -0.30
CA TYR A 39 -0.26 -10.13 -1.35
C TYR A 39 0.78 -9.73 -2.40
N ARG A 40 1.85 -10.52 -2.48
CA ARG A 40 2.96 -10.35 -3.42
C ARG A 40 2.65 -11.17 -4.67
N ILE A 41 2.53 -10.52 -5.82
CA ILE A 41 2.13 -11.15 -7.09
C ILE A 41 3.23 -10.91 -8.14
N PRO A 42 4.30 -11.73 -8.15
CA PRO A 42 5.45 -11.52 -9.04
C PRO A 42 5.10 -11.55 -10.53
N SER A 43 4.15 -12.40 -10.93
CA SER A 43 3.73 -12.53 -12.33
C SER A 43 3.12 -11.25 -12.91
N LEU A 44 2.71 -10.31 -12.06
CA LEU A 44 2.14 -9.02 -12.47
C LEU A 44 3.02 -7.83 -12.06
N ASN A 45 4.17 -8.04 -11.39
CA ASN A 45 4.93 -6.99 -10.74
C ASN A 45 4.07 -6.13 -9.78
N VAL A 46 3.18 -6.78 -9.01
CA VAL A 46 2.23 -6.10 -8.12
C VAL A 46 2.38 -6.53 -6.67
N VAL A 47 2.35 -5.54 -5.77
CA VAL A 47 2.07 -5.75 -4.34
C VAL A 47 0.70 -5.18 -4.02
N LYS A 48 -0.23 -6.05 -3.62
CA LYS A 48 -1.55 -5.65 -3.14
C LYS A 48 -1.55 -5.58 -1.62
N ILE A 49 -2.10 -4.50 -1.11
CA ILE A 49 -2.16 -4.18 0.31
C ILE A 49 -3.63 -3.95 0.69
N SER A 50 -4.09 -4.68 1.70
CA SER A 50 -5.47 -4.65 2.19
C SER A 50 -5.48 -4.35 3.69
N PHE A 51 -6.34 -3.43 4.13
CA PHE A 51 -6.59 -3.07 5.51
C PHE A 51 -7.98 -2.43 5.62
N PRO A 52 -8.62 -2.42 6.81
CA PRO A 52 -9.98 -1.90 6.97
C PRO A 52 -10.05 -0.39 6.65
N ARG A 53 -11.12 0.02 5.95
CA ARG A 53 -11.42 1.43 5.78
C ARG A 53 -11.98 2.02 7.07
N PRO A 54 -11.65 3.28 7.42
CA PRO A 54 -12.22 3.95 8.59
C PRO A 54 -13.70 4.29 8.41
N VAL A 55 -14.15 4.51 7.17
CA VAL A 55 -15.55 4.79 6.80
C VAL A 55 -15.98 3.83 5.70
N VAL A 56 -17.16 3.23 5.88
CA VAL A 56 -17.80 2.36 4.89
C VAL A 56 -18.08 3.15 3.62
N GLN A 57 -17.74 2.57 2.47
CA GLN A 57 -17.92 3.21 1.18
C GLN A 57 -19.40 3.58 0.93
N GLY A 58 -19.64 4.79 0.41
CA GLY A 58 -20.98 5.28 0.11
C GLY A 58 -21.81 5.69 1.34
N SER A 59 -21.20 5.69 2.53
CA SER A 59 -21.79 6.30 3.73
C SER A 59 -21.97 7.81 3.55
N LEU A 60 -22.90 8.41 4.30
CA LEU A 60 -23.04 9.87 4.40
C LEU A 60 -21.77 10.58 4.90
N ARG A 61 -20.86 9.85 5.56
CA ARG A 61 -19.56 10.35 6.03
C ARG A 61 -18.41 10.05 5.07
N ASP A 62 -18.68 9.42 3.94
CA ASP A 62 -17.67 9.08 2.95
C ASP A 62 -17.42 10.26 2.01
N HIS A 63 -16.34 10.99 2.28
CA HIS A 63 -15.92 12.13 1.47
C HIS A 63 -15.02 11.73 0.29
N ASP A 64 -14.59 10.47 0.22
CA ASP A 64 -13.71 9.96 -0.83
C ASP A 64 -14.14 8.53 -1.23
N ILE A 65 -15.25 8.47 -1.96
CA ILE A 65 -15.90 7.19 -2.31
C ILE A 65 -15.00 6.25 -3.10
N HIS A 66 -14.13 6.82 -3.94
CA HIS A 66 -13.18 6.08 -4.76
C HIS A 66 -11.84 5.85 -4.06
N ALA A 67 -11.68 6.31 -2.81
CA ALA A 67 -10.43 6.25 -2.06
C ALA A 67 -9.25 6.86 -2.86
N GLY A 68 -9.54 7.88 -3.67
CA GLY A 68 -8.56 8.51 -4.54
C GLY A 68 -7.42 9.11 -3.74
N GLN A 69 -7.66 9.71 -2.58
CA GLN A 69 -6.60 10.30 -1.75
C GLN A 69 -5.77 9.26 -0.99
N HIS A 70 -6.25 8.00 -0.90
CA HIS A 70 -5.56 6.96 -0.15
C HIS A 70 -4.21 6.56 -0.78
N HIS A 71 -3.93 6.86 -2.05
CA HIS A 71 -2.61 6.53 -2.62
C HIS A 71 -1.50 7.48 -2.16
N VAL A 72 -1.84 8.70 -1.71
CA VAL A 72 -0.87 9.78 -1.48
C VAL A 72 0.15 9.43 -0.38
N PRO A 73 -0.22 8.92 0.82
CA PRO A 73 0.76 8.62 1.86
C PRO A 73 1.84 7.64 1.42
N LEU A 74 1.47 6.58 0.68
CA LEU A 74 2.42 5.62 0.14
C LEU A 74 3.23 6.17 -1.03
N ALA A 75 2.62 6.96 -1.91
CA ALA A 75 3.33 7.60 -3.02
C ALA A 75 4.42 8.59 -2.57
N MET A 76 4.28 9.16 -1.37
CA MET A 76 5.26 10.05 -0.75
C MET A 76 6.36 9.31 0.03
N LEU A 77 6.31 7.97 0.14
CA LEU A 77 7.35 7.18 0.79
C LEU A 77 8.62 7.20 -0.08
N ALA A 78 9.73 7.66 0.50
CA ALA A 78 11.02 7.69 -0.19
C ALA A 78 11.49 6.27 -0.54
N VAL A 79 11.76 6.02 -1.81
CA VAL A 79 12.28 4.74 -2.31
C VAL A 79 13.78 4.66 -2.03
N PRO A 80 14.31 3.53 -1.55
CA PRO A 80 15.74 3.36 -1.36
C PRO A 80 16.48 3.47 -2.70
N PRO A 81 17.73 3.96 -2.69
CA PRO A 81 18.56 3.97 -3.90
C PRO A 81 18.76 2.53 -4.40
N VAL A 82 18.62 2.35 -5.70
CA VAL A 82 18.97 1.08 -6.36
C VAL A 82 20.49 1.04 -6.44
N THR A 83 21.12 0.10 -5.73
CA THR A 83 22.56 -0.21 -5.81
C THR A 83 22.92 -0.92 -7.10
#